data_AF-A0AAW2TYY1-F1
#
_entry.id   AF-A0AAW2TYY1-F1
#
_cell.length_a   1.000
_cell.length_b   1.000
_cell.length_c   1.000
_cell.angle_alpha   90.00
_cell.angle_beta   90.00
_cell.angle_gamma   90.00
#
_symmetry.space_group_name_H-M   'P 1'
#
loop_
_entity.id
_entity.type
_entity.pdbx_description
1 polymer ?
#
loop_
_entity_poly.entity_id
_entity_poly.type
_entity_poly.pdbx_seq_one_letter_code
_entity_poly.pdbx_strand_id
1 'polypeptide(L)'
;MLWGGIVEGEEGRRVGDEFREVVIKLVDLIGKPNIADFFPILAWFDIQGVKKEMEGYVQSLDRIFEDVIVRYRKMLSRGIKKEGKKDFLQVLLELKEKEDSEMSMSHTNQGLILW
;
A
#
# COMPACT_ATOMS: atom_id res chain seq x y z
N MET A 1 -15.15 6.75 1.38
CA MET A 1 -14.75 5.39 1.82
C MET A 1 -13.34 5.13 1.34
N LEU A 2 -12.59 4.19 1.94
CA LEU A 2 -11.21 3.88 1.53
C LEU A 2 -11.12 3.37 0.08
N TRP A 3 -12.08 2.54 -0.33
CA TRP A 3 -12.05 1.80 -1.61
C TRP A 3 -13.34 1.86 -2.42
N GLY A 4 -14.31 2.67 -1.98
CA GLY A 4 -15.71 2.64 -2.46
C GLY A 4 -15.90 2.97 -3.93
N GLY A 5 -14.84 3.33 -4.63
CA GLY A 5 -14.75 3.44 -6.08
C GLY A 5 -14.59 2.11 -6.81
N ILE A 6 -13.72 1.27 -6.29
CA ILE A 6 -13.01 0.24 -7.06
C ILE A 6 -13.54 -1.15 -6.73
N VAL A 7 -13.98 -1.33 -5.49
CA VAL A 7 -14.52 -2.60 -4.99
C VAL A 7 -15.86 -2.28 -4.32
N GLU A 8 -16.95 -2.62 -4.99
CA GLU A 8 -18.32 -2.39 -4.50
C GLU A 8 -18.95 -3.71 -4.03
N GLY A 9 -20.04 -3.59 -3.25
CA GLY A 9 -20.81 -4.73 -2.77
C GLY A 9 -20.08 -5.60 -1.74
N GLU A 10 -20.45 -6.87 -1.68
CA GLU A 10 -19.91 -7.85 -0.71
C GLU A 10 -18.39 -8.02 -0.83
N GLU A 11 -17.86 -7.89 -2.04
CA GLU A 11 -16.43 -8.01 -2.31
C GLU A 11 -15.64 -6.84 -1.72
N GLY A 12 -16.19 -5.61 -1.76
CA GLY A 12 -15.56 -4.44 -1.15
C GLY A 12 -15.53 -4.54 0.37
N ARG A 13 -16.58 -5.14 0.95
CA ARG A 13 -16.63 -5.45 2.38
C ARG A 13 -15.59 -6.50 2.75
N ARG A 14 -15.48 -7.59 1.98
CA ARG A 14 -14.50 -8.66 2.19
C ARG A 14 -13.06 -8.13 2.18
N VAL A 15 -12.70 -7.33 1.17
CA VAL A 15 -11.37 -6.70 1.09
C VAL A 15 -11.12 -5.75 2.27
N GLY A 16 -12.14 -4.99 2.67
CA GLY A 16 -12.05 -4.12 3.85
C GLY A 16 -11.84 -4.86 5.16
N ASP A 17 -12.55 -5.98 5.36
CA ASP A 17 -12.43 -6.84 6.53
C ASP A 17 -11.06 -7.53 6.58
N GLU A 18 -10.57 -8.05 5.45
CA GLU A 18 -9.22 -8.64 5.33
C GLU A 18 -8.13 -7.60 5.64
N PHE A 19 -8.22 -6.40 5.04
CA PHE A 19 -7.29 -5.31 5.34
C PHE A 19 -7.29 -4.96 6.83
N ARG A 20 -8.48 -4.83 7.43
CA ARG A 20 -8.63 -4.51 8.85
C ARG A 20 -7.98 -5.58 9.73
N GLU A 21 -8.18 -6.86 9.41
CA GLU A 21 -7.58 -7.96 10.16
C GLU A 21 -6.05 -7.89 10.15
N VAL A 22 -5.45 -7.68 8.96
CA VAL A 22 -3.99 -7.59 8.84
C VAL A 22 -3.44 -6.37 9.57
N VAL A 23 -4.09 -5.21 9.47
CA VAL A 23 -3.68 -3.99 10.17
C VAL A 23 -3.74 -4.17 11.69
N ILE A 24 -4.78 -4.83 12.23
CA ILE A 24 -4.88 -5.10 13.66
C ILE A 24 -3.69 -5.95 14.12
N LYS A 25 -3.38 -7.04 13.40
CA LYS A 25 -2.23 -7.90 13.73
C LYS A 25 -0.90 -7.17 13.66
N LEU A 26 -0.74 -6.25 12.70
CA LEU A 26 0.44 -5.42 12.58
C LEU A 26 0.58 -4.46 13.77
N VAL A 27 -0.51 -3.79 14.17
CA VAL A 27 -0.52 -2.89 15.33
C VAL A 27 -0.23 -3.64 16.63
N ASP A 28 -0.79 -4.83 16.81
CA ASP A 28 -0.50 -5.69 17.96
C ASP A 28 0.98 -6.06 18.01
N LEU A 29 1.58 -6.35 16.84
CA LEU A 29 2.99 -6.70 16.74
C LEU A 29 3.91 -5.50 17.04
N ILE A 30 3.56 -4.30 16.56
CA ILE A 30 4.27 -3.04 16.86
C ILE A 30 4.19 -2.71 18.36
N GLY A 31 3.04 -2.96 18.98
CA GLY A 31 2.81 -2.68 20.41
C GLY A 31 3.39 -3.74 21.36
N LYS A 32 3.85 -4.89 20.82
CA LYS A 32 4.38 -5.99 21.62
C LYS A 32 5.77 -5.65 22.16
N PRO A 33 6.02 -5.77 23.48
CA PRO A 33 7.34 -5.53 24.04
C PRO A 33 8.36 -6.55 23.51
N ASN A 34 9.37 -6.08 22.78
CA ASN A 34 10.40 -6.93 22.20
C ASN A 34 11.64 -6.98 23.11
N ILE A 35 12.15 -8.19 23.40
CA ILE A 35 13.38 -8.40 24.19
C ILE A 35 14.57 -7.67 23.54
N ALA A 36 14.57 -7.56 22.21
CA ALA A 36 15.58 -6.81 21.47
C ALA A 36 15.59 -5.31 21.82
N ASP A 37 14.47 -4.73 22.24
CA ASP A 37 14.37 -3.31 22.64
C ASP A 37 15.10 -3.05 23.97
N PHE A 38 15.20 -4.06 24.83
CA PHE A 38 15.88 -3.99 26.12
C PHE A 38 17.32 -4.50 26.06
N PHE A 39 17.60 -5.45 25.16
CA PHE A 39 18.92 -6.08 25.00
C PHE A 39 19.33 -6.04 23.52
N PRO A 40 19.91 -4.92 23.03
CA PRO A 40 20.21 -4.71 21.61
C PRO A 40 21.10 -5.78 20.98
N ILE A 41 21.95 -6.45 21.77
CA ILE A 41 22.82 -7.54 21.30
C ILE A 41 21.99 -8.72 20.77
N LEU A 42 20.78 -8.93 21.29
CA LEU A 42 19.86 -10.00 20.88
C LEU A 42 19.02 -9.63 19.65
N ALA A 43 19.10 -8.38 19.16
CA ALA A 43 18.28 -7.90 18.05
C ALA A 43 18.56 -8.62 16.72
N TRP A 44 19.79 -9.11 16.50
CA TRP A 44 20.09 -9.87 15.27
C TRP A 44 19.23 -11.13 15.19
N PHE A 45 19.03 -11.81 16.32
CA PHE A 45 18.52 -13.19 16.34
C PHE A 45 17.01 -13.27 16.12
N ASP A 46 16.30 -12.14 16.19
CA ASP A 46 14.83 -12.09 16.15
C ASP A 46 14.21 -13.18 17.03
N ILE A 47 14.66 -13.25 18.30
CA ILE A 47 14.31 -14.36 19.22
C ILE A 47 12.79 -14.50 19.41
N GLN A 48 12.06 -13.39 19.32
CA GLN A 48 10.60 -13.37 19.42
C GLN A 48 9.88 -13.57 18.08
N GLY A 49 10.62 -13.67 16.96
CA GLY A 49 10.07 -13.78 15.62
C GLY A 49 9.32 -12.54 15.14
N VAL A 50 9.48 -11.40 15.82
CA VAL A 50 8.72 -10.17 15.55
C VAL A 50 9.00 -9.66 14.15
N LYS A 51 10.27 -9.64 13.73
CA LYS A 51 10.61 -9.18 12.37
C LYS A 51 10.00 -10.12 11.32
N LYS A 52 10.13 -11.44 11.52
CA LYS A 52 9.57 -12.43 10.59
C LYS A 52 8.05 -12.35 10.48
N GLU A 53 7.34 -12.18 11.59
CA GLU A 53 5.88 -12.01 11.58
C GLU A 53 5.47 -10.70 10.89
N MET A 54 6.22 -9.61 11.15
CA MET A 54 5.99 -8.31 10.53
C MET A 54 6.09 -8.39 9.01
N GLU A 55 7.14 -9.04 8.49
CA GLU A 55 7.33 -9.28 7.06
C GLU A 55 6.14 -10.05 6.45
N GLY A 56 5.60 -11.04 7.16
CA GLY A 56 4.40 -11.76 6.73
C GLY A 56 3.18 -10.87 6.59
N TYR A 57 2.90 -10.02 7.58
CA TYR A 57 1.77 -9.10 7.53
C TYR A 57 1.94 -8.00 6.49
N VAL A 58 3.16 -7.48 6.30
CA VAL A 58 3.47 -6.52 5.24
C VAL A 58 3.21 -7.15 3.86
N GLN A 59 3.66 -8.39 3.63
CA GLN A 59 3.37 -9.11 2.39
C GLN A 59 1.86 -9.32 2.17
N SER A 60 1.10 -9.60 3.23
CA SER A 60 -0.37 -9.69 3.13
C SER A 60 -0.99 -8.35 2.75
N LEU A 61 -0.54 -7.23 3.32
CA LEU A 61 -1.00 -5.90 2.93
C LEU A 61 -0.66 -5.59 1.47
N ASP A 62 0.57 -5.89 1.04
CA ASP A 62 1.02 -5.65 -0.34
C ASP A 62 0.13 -6.37 -1.35
N ARG A 63 -0.24 -7.63 -1.08
CA ARG A 63 -1.16 -8.39 -1.94
C ARG A 63 -2.55 -7.74 -2.03
N ILE A 64 -3.07 -7.26 -0.91
CA ILE A 64 -4.37 -6.55 -0.90
C ILE A 64 -4.29 -5.28 -1.75
N PHE A 65 -3.23 -4.48 -1.58
CA PHE A 65 -3.04 -3.27 -2.38
C PHE A 65 -2.89 -3.59 -3.87
N GLU A 66 -2.09 -4.60 -4.23
CA GLU A 66 -1.89 -5.02 -5.61
C GLU A 66 -3.20 -5.43 -6.27
N ASP A 67 -4.03 -6.23 -5.60
CA ASP A 67 -5.34 -6.64 -6.08
C ASP A 67 -6.26 -5.44 -6.36
N VAL A 68 -6.30 -4.47 -5.43
CA VAL A 68 -7.15 -3.28 -5.60
C VAL A 68 -6.62 -2.38 -6.72
N ILE A 69 -5.30 -2.20 -6.82
CA ILE A 69 -4.67 -1.40 -7.88
C ILE A 69 -4.90 -2.01 -9.26
N VAL A 70 -4.78 -3.33 -9.40
CA VAL A 70 -5.07 -4.05 -10.65
C VAL A 70 -6.52 -3.83 -11.07
N ARG A 71 -7.46 -3.93 -10.12
CA ARG A 71 -8.88 -3.66 -10.39
C ARG A 71 -9.13 -2.22 -10.82
N TYR A 72 -8.49 -1.26 -10.15
CA TYR A 72 -8.58 0.16 -10.52
C TYR A 72 -8.09 0.40 -11.95
N ARG A 73 -6.91 -0.11 -12.30
CA ARG A 73 -6.34 0.00 -13.66
C ARG A 73 -7.26 -0.62 -14.71
N LYS A 74 -7.90 -1.76 -14.39
CA LYS A 74 -8.87 -2.43 -15.27
C LYS A 74 -10.17 -1.62 -15.43
N MET A 75 -10.60 -0.89 -14.40
CA MET A 75 -11.72 0.04 -14.49
C MET A 75 -11.38 1.21 -15.42
N LEU A 76 -10.20 1.81 -15.25
CA LEU A 76 -9.72 2.91 -16.10
C LEU A 76 -9.61 2.49 -17.56
N SER A 77 -9.04 1.33 -17.85
CA SER A 77 -8.88 0.85 -19.24
C SER A 77 -10.20 0.58 -19.96
N ARG A 78 -11.28 0.34 -19.20
CA ARG A 78 -12.65 0.21 -19.72
C ARG A 78 -13.35 1.55 -19.94
N GLY A 79 -12.66 2.67 -19.71
CA GLY A 79 -13.24 4.01 -19.80
C GLY A 79 -14.25 4.32 -18.70
N ILE A 80 -14.33 3.50 -17.64
CA ILE A 80 -15.22 3.73 -16.51
C ILE A 80 -14.60 4.84 -15.66
N LYS A 81 -14.96 6.09 -15.97
CA LYS A 81 -14.68 7.22 -15.09
C LYS A 81 -15.75 7.24 -14.01
N LYS A 82 -15.33 7.13 -12.74
CA LYS A 82 -16.24 7.45 -11.64
C LYS A 82 -16.43 8.96 -11.58
N GLU A 83 -17.57 9.41 -12.07
CA GLU A 83 -18.06 10.77 -11.80
C GLU A 83 -18.45 10.86 -10.32
N GLY A 84 -17.72 11.66 -9.55
CA GLY A 84 -17.96 11.82 -8.11
C GLY A 84 -16.72 12.17 -7.30
N LYS A 85 -16.85 12.20 -5.97
CA LYS A 85 -15.74 12.44 -5.04
C LYS A 85 -14.76 11.27 -5.11
N LYS A 86 -13.49 11.57 -5.41
CA LYS A 86 -12.40 10.60 -5.40
C LYS A 86 -12.28 9.94 -4.02
N ASP A 87 -12.08 8.63 -4.02
CA ASP A 87 -11.76 7.90 -2.80
C ASP A 87 -10.27 8.03 -2.43
N PHE A 88 -9.91 7.57 -1.24
CA PHE A 88 -8.55 7.73 -0.71
C PHE A 88 -7.50 7.08 -1.61
N LEU A 89 -7.75 5.84 -2.08
CA LEU A 89 -6.82 5.16 -2.97
C LEU A 89 -6.68 5.89 -4.31
N GLN A 90 -7.77 6.37 -4.90
CA GLN A 90 -7.72 7.14 -6.14
C GLN A 90 -6.83 8.37 -6.00
N VAL A 91 -6.94 9.10 -4.88
CA VAL A 91 -6.08 10.25 -4.61
C VAL A 91 -4.61 9.83 -4.51
N LEU A 92 -4.30 8.76 -3.78
CA LEU A 92 -2.92 8.26 -3.67
C LEU A 92 -2.33 7.83 -5.02
N LEU A 93 -3.12 7.15 -5.85
CA LEU A 93 -2.66 6.69 -7.16
C LEU A 93 -2.42 7.85 -8.13
N GLU A 94 -3.29 8.86 -8.13
CA GLU A 94 -3.09 10.06 -8.95
C GLU A 94 -1.87 10.86 -8.50
N LEU A 95 -1.63 10.97 -7.19
CA LEU A 95 -0.42 11.61 -6.67
C LEU A 95 0.84 10.87 -7.16
N LYS A 96 0.80 9.54 -7.11
CA LYS A 96 1.91 8.69 -7.56
C LYS A 96 2.14 8.84 -9.08
N GLU A 97 1.08 8.81 -9.89
CA GLU A 97 1.19 9.02 -11.34
C GLU A 97 1.74 10.41 -11.69
N LYS A 98 1.34 11.43 -10.93
CA LYS A 98 1.87 12.79 -11.10
C LYS A 98 3.36 12.85 -10.76
N GLU A 99 3.78 12.25 -9.65
CA GLU A 99 5.20 12.16 -9.27
C GLU A 99 6.02 11.42 -10.34
N ASP A 100 5.57 10.24 -10.80
CA ASP A 100 6.21 9.47 -11.87
C ASP A 100 6.38 10.32 -13.14
N SER A 101 5.35 11.12 -13.50
CA SER A 101 5.37 12.00 -14.66
C SER A 101 6.35 13.18 -14.51
N GLU A 102 6.43 13.80 -13.32
CA GLU A 102 7.34 14.90 -13.02
C GLU A 102 8.80 14.42 -13.01
N MET A 103 9.05 13.23 -12.45
CA MET A 103 10.36 12.58 -12.48
C MET A 103 10.80 12.26 -13.92
N SER A 104 9.90 11.70 -14.74
CA SER A 104 10.15 11.45 -16.17
C SER A 104 10.49 12.73 -16.94
N MET A 105 9.76 13.83 -16.70
CA MET A 105 10.03 15.12 -17.34
C MET A 105 11.37 15.73 -16.90
N SER A 106 11.77 15.54 -15.64
CA SER A 106 13.08 15.99 -15.14
C SER A 106 14.26 15.30 -15.83
N HIS A 107 14.16 13.99 -16.09
CA HIS A 107 15.20 13.23 -16.79
C HIS A 107 15.32 13.63 -18.27
N THR A 108 14.21 13.98 -18.92
CA THR A 108 14.23 14.49 -20.31
C THR A 108 14.85 15.88 -20.41
N ASN A 109 14.63 16.77 -19.43
CA ASN A 109 15.19 18.12 -19.46
C ASN A 109 16.70 18.17 -19.16
N GLN A 110 17.25 17.22 -18.40
CA GLN A 110 18.70 17.16 -18.14
C GLN A 110 19.50 16.69 -19.38
N GLY A 111 18.89 15.90 -20.27
CA GLY A 111 19.53 15.46 -21.52
C GLY A 111 19.56 16.52 -22.64
N LEU A 112 18.74 17.57 -22.54
CA LEU A 112 18.62 18.62 -23.56
C LEU A 112 19.43 19.90 -23.26
N ILE A 113 20.01 20.03 -22.05
CA ILE A 113 20.80 21.21 -21.64
C ILE A 113 22.32 21.00 -21.89
N LEU A 114 22.73 19.87 -22.49
CA LEU A 114 24.14 19.54 -22.76
C LEU A 114 24.53 19.51 -24.25
N TRP A 115 23.79 20.20 -25.13
CA TRP A 115 24.19 20.48 -26.52
C TRP A 115 23.87 21.91 -26.93
#